data_AF-A0A9Y2JNL9-F1
#
_entry.id   AF-A0A9Y2JNL9-F1
#
_cell.length_a   1.000
_cell.length_b   1.000
_cell.length_c   1.000
_cell.angle_alpha   90.00
_cell.angle_beta   90.00
_cell.angle_gamma   90.00
#
_symmetry.space_group_name_H-M   'P 1'
#
loop_
_entity.id
_entity.type
_entity.pdbx_description
1 polymer ?
#
loop_
_entity_poly.entity_id
_entity_poly.type
_entity_poly.pdbx_seq_one_letter_code
_entity_poly.pdbx_strand_id
1 'polypeptide(L)'
;MIRLQVERLPSGAIPKPVWLWHSRTGLDHAEVDLAWQAFLRRLDIEHTFRMLKQTLGWTTPKLRSPEAADRWTWLLLTAYTQLRLARDLTTDLRRPWEKPRPAQRLTPARIRRGFRNLRPQLACPAGVPKLSRPGPGRPAGLPNHQPAARHDVHTVTSTNKQKPKRGKNTKSSNPRPRRTG
;
A
#
# COMPACT_ATOMS: atom_id res chain seq x y z
N MET A 1 -30.63 12.82 4.13
CA MET A 1 -29.35 12.95 4.89
C MET A 1 -29.50 12.23 6.22
N ILE A 2 -28.43 11.63 6.72
CA ILE A 2 -28.37 10.96 8.03
C ILE A 2 -27.47 11.80 8.94
N ARG A 3 -27.96 12.19 10.13
CA ARG A 3 -27.19 12.91 11.14
C ARG A 3 -26.70 11.94 12.21
N LEU A 4 -25.41 11.99 12.49
CA LEU A 4 -24.78 11.17 13.52
C LEU A 4 -24.31 12.09 14.64
N GLN A 5 -24.86 11.87 15.83
CA GLN A 5 -24.38 12.49 17.06
C GLN A 5 -23.26 11.63 17.63
N VAL A 6 -22.12 12.26 17.90
CA VAL A 6 -20.96 11.60 18.51
C VAL A 6 -20.95 12.00 19.96
N GLU A 7 -21.10 11.04 20.88
CA GLU A 7 -21.11 11.34 22.32
C GLU A 7 -19.70 11.66 22.83
N ARG A 8 -18.68 10.96 22.31
CA ARG A 8 -17.32 11.07 22.83
C ARG A 8 -16.28 10.87 21.74
N LEU A 9 -15.26 11.74 21.73
CA LEU A 9 -14.03 11.54 20.97
C LEU A 9 -12.88 11.13 21.90
N PRO A 10 -12.04 10.16 21.52
CA PRO A 10 -10.87 9.76 22.32
C PRO A 10 -9.87 10.90 22.56
N SER A 11 -9.83 11.89 21.69
CA SER A 11 -8.96 13.07 21.79
C SER A 11 -9.43 14.10 22.82
N GLY A 12 -10.63 13.96 23.40
CA GLY A 12 -11.23 14.95 24.30
C GLY A 12 -11.76 16.21 23.60
N ALA A 13 -11.68 16.30 22.27
CA ALA A 13 -12.24 17.40 21.51
C ALA A 13 -13.77 17.42 21.55
N ILE A 14 -14.38 18.60 21.40
CA ILE A 14 -15.83 18.77 21.30
C ILE A 14 -16.33 18.00 20.05
N PRO A 15 -17.18 16.97 20.22
CA PRO A 15 -17.64 16.17 19.10
C PRO A 15 -18.59 16.98 18.22
N LYS A 16 -18.19 17.23 16.97
CA LYS A 16 -19.08 17.79 15.95
C LYS A 16 -19.90 16.66 15.33
N PRO A 17 -21.19 16.89 15.00
CA PRO A 17 -22.00 15.89 14.32
C PRO A 17 -21.41 15.56 12.95
N VAL A 18 -21.53 14.30 12.56
CA VAL A 18 -21.17 13.83 11.22
C VAL A 18 -22.44 13.70 10.40
N TRP A 19 -22.39 14.15 9.15
CA TRP A 19 -23.52 14.06 8.23
C TRP A 19 -23.17 13.09 7.11
N LEU A 20 -24.02 12.08 6.89
CA LEU A 20 -23.91 11.17 5.76
C LEU A 20 -25.00 11.49 4.73
N TRP A 21 -24.60 11.52 3.47
CA TRP A 21 -25.54 11.57 2.37
C TRP A 21 -25.86 10.14 1.91
N HIS A 22 -27.13 9.89 1.60
CA HIS A 22 -27.61 8.62 1.07
C HIS A 22 -28.61 8.91 -0.04
N SER A 23 -28.55 8.17 -1.14
CA SER A 23 -29.37 8.41 -2.34
C SER A 23 -30.83 8.02 -2.15
N ARG A 24 -31.10 6.94 -1.41
CA ARG A 24 -32.45 6.46 -1.11
C ARG A 24 -33.07 7.27 0.03
N THR A 25 -34.36 7.59 -0.13
CA THR A 25 -35.22 8.19 0.89
C THR A 25 -36.01 7.12 1.65
N GLY A 26 -36.59 7.48 2.80
CA GLY A 26 -37.44 6.57 3.59
C GLY A 26 -36.69 5.39 4.21
N LEU A 27 -35.42 5.58 4.57
CA LEU A 27 -34.64 4.57 5.28
C LEU A 27 -35.29 4.26 6.62
N ASP A 28 -35.47 2.98 6.93
CA ASP A 28 -35.85 2.58 8.28
C ASP A 28 -34.65 2.65 9.26
N HIS A 29 -34.91 2.40 10.54
CA HIS A 29 -33.87 2.45 11.57
C HIS A 29 -32.72 1.45 11.32
N ALA A 30 -33.03 0.24 10.84
CA ALA A 30 -32.02 -0.79 10.59
C ALA A 30 -31.12 -0.43 9.40
N GLU A 31 -31.70 0.18 8.37
CA GLU A 31 -30.96 0.68 7.21
C GLU A 31 -30.05 1.86 7.58
N VAL A 32 -30.51 2.76 8.46
CA VAL A 32 -29.68 3.84 9.01
C VAL A 32 -28.50 3.29 9.82
N ASP A 33 -28.75 2.29 10.66
CA ASP A 33 -27.71 1.62 11.44
C ASP A 33 -26.69 0.92 10.53
N LEU A 34 -27.14 0.24 9.48
CA LEU A 34 -26.26 -0.39 8.51
C LEU A 34 -25.38 0.63 7.78
N ALA A 35 -25.95 1.76 7.34
CA ALA A 35 -25.20 2.83 6.69
C ALA A 35 -24.12 3.40 7.61
N TRP A 36 -24.42 3.54 8.90
CA TRP A 36 -23.45 3.95 9.92
C TRP A 36 -22.34 2.91 10.11
N GLN A 37 -22.68 1.63 10.28
CA GLN A 37 -21.69 0.57 10.42
C GLN A 37 -20.76 0.52 9.20
N ALA A 38 -21.31 0.64 7.99
CA ALA A 38 -20.52 0.72 6.76
C ALA A 38 -19.56 1.93 6.76
N PHE A 39 -20.04 3.10 7.20
CA PHE A 39 -19.21 4.31 7.30
C PHE A 39 -18.05 4.15 8.31
N LEU A 40 -18.26 3.44 9.41
CA LEU A 40 -17.18 3.13 10.37
C LEU A 40 -16.12 2.21 9.77
N ARG A 41 -16.52 1.26 8.91
CA ARG A 41 -15.58 0.36 8.22
C ARG A 41 -14.77 1.05 7.12
N ARG A 42 -15.06 2.30 6.75
CA ARG A 42 -14.34 2.99 5.67
C ARG A 42 -12.83 3.04 5.89
N LEU A 43 -12.36 3.09 7.15
CA LEU A 43 -10.94 3.09 7.47
C LEU A 43 -10.25 1.73 7.23
N ASP A 44 -11.02 0.65 7.04
CA ASP A 44 -10.47 -0.67 6.70
C ASP A 44 -9.72 -0.63 5.35
N ILE A 45 -10.10 0.28 4.42
CA ILE A 45 -9.39 0.45 3.15
C ILE A 45 -7.97 1.00 3.35
N GLU A 46 -7.79 1.93 4.29
CA GLU A 46 -6.49 2.53 4.60
C GLU A 46 -5.55 1.50 5.22
N HIS A 47 -6.09 0.65 6.09
CA HIS A 47 -5.35 -0.49 6.65
C HIS A 47 -4.96 -1.50 5.56
N THR A 48 -5.84 -1.70 4.57
CA THR A 48 -5.53 -2.55 3.41
C THR A 48 -4.41 -1.93 2.57
N PHE A 49 -4.48 -0.65 2.23
CA PHE A 49 -3.39 0.03 1.51
C PHE A 49 -2.07 0.00 2.26
N ARG A 50 -2.10 0.19 3.58
CA ARG A 50 -0.91 0.06 4.43
C ARG A 50 -0.31 -1.35 4.34
N MET A 51 -1.14 -2.39 4.44
CA MET A 51 -0.70 -3.79 4.28
C MET A 51 -0.07 -4.04 2.90
N LEU A 52 -0.74 -3.61 1.82
CA LEU A 52 -0.24 -3.81 0.45
C LEU A 52 1.12 -3.12 0.26
N LYS A 53 1.25 -1.86 0.68
CA LYS A 53 2.49 -1.08 0.53
C LYS A 53 3.62 -1.60 1.41
N GLN A 54 3.37 -1.75 2.71
CA GLN A 54 4.43 -2.01 3.70
C GLN A 54 4.77 -3.49 3.85
N THR A 55 3.80 -4.38 3.66
CA THR A 55 3.99 -5.82 3.92
C THR A 55 4.15 -6.61 2.64
N LEU A 56 3.29 -6.38 1.64
CA LEU A 56 3.35 -7.09 0.36
C LEU A 56 4.26 -6.42 -0.67
N GLY A 57 4.73 -5.20 -0.39
CA GLY A 57 5.75 -4.53 -1.20
C GLY A 57 5.21 -3.86 -2.46
N TRP A 58 4.00 -3.30 -2.40
CA TRP A 58 3.39 -2.64 -3.56
C TRP A 58 4.31 -1.60 -4.23
N THR A 59 5.02 -0.81 -3.43
CA THR A 59 5.94 0.22 -3.91
C THR A 59 7.41 -0.22 -3.94
N THR A 60 7.70 -1.51 -3.72
CA THR A 60 9.06 -2.05 -3.67
C THR A 60 9.73 -2.17 -5.05
N PRO A 61 9.08 -2.70 -6.11
CA PRO A 61 9.76 -2.86 -7.39
C PRO A 61 9.88 -1.52 -8.14
N LYS A 62 11.03 -1.31 -8.79
CA LYS A 62 11.31 -0.16 -9.64
C LYS A 62 10.87 -0.44 -11.08
N LEU A 63 9.55 -0.53 -11.28
CA LEU A 63 8.94 -0.84 -12.57
C LEU A 63 9.06 0.37 -13.51
N ARG A 64 9.33 0.11 -14.79
CA ARG A 64 9.64 1.14 -15.79
C ARG A 64 8.53 1.37 -16.83
N SER A 65 7.50 0.54 -16.84
CA SER A 65 6.34 0.69 -17.73
C SER A 65 5.03 0.60 -16.93
N PRO A 66 3.98 1.33 -17.34
CA PRO A 66 2.69 1.29 -16.65
C PRO A 66 2.07 -0.11 -16.67
N GLU A 67 2.18 -0.85 -17.79
CA GLU A 67 1.64 -2.20 -17.91
C GLU A 67 2.32 -3.17 -16.94
N ALA A 68 3.61 -2.96 -16.62
CA ALA A 68 4.31 -3.73 -15.61
C ALA A 68 3.81 -3.39 -14.20
N ALA A 69 3.51 -2.12 -13.92
CA ALA A 69 2.91 -1.68 -12.66
C ALA A 69 1.49 -2.25 -12.45
N ASP A 70 0.69 -2.33 -13.51
CA ASP A 70 -0.63 -2.94 -13.47
C ASP A 70 -0.54 -4.44 -13.18
N ARG A 71 0.32 -5.16 -13.92
CA ARG A 71 0.58 -6.59 -13.66
C ARG A 71 1.06 -6.84 -12.23
N TRP A 72 1.94 -5.99 -11.71
CA TRP A 72 2.40 -6.08 -10.33
C TRP A 72 1.26 -5.88 -9.32
N THR A 73 0.36 -4.93 -9.58
CA THR A 73 -0.82 -4.70 -8.75
C THR A 73 -1.74 -5.92 -8.74
N TRP A 74 -1.98 -6.54 -9.91
CA TRP A 74 -2.77 -7.78 -10.00
C TRP A 74 -2.14 -8.95 -9.24
N LEU A 75 -0.81 -9.10 -9.28
CA LEU A 75 -0.12 -10.13 -8.49
C LEU A 75 -0.31 -9.90 -6.98
N LEU A 76 -0.27 -8.66 -6.52
CA LEU A 76 -0.49 -8.32 -5.11
C LEU A 76 -1.92 -8.57 -4.67
N LEU A 77 -2.91 -8.19 -5.49
CA LEU A 77 -4.31 -8.47 -5.23
C LEU A 77 -4.55 -9.97 -5.14
N THR A 78 -3.97 -10.75 -6.06
CA THR A 78 -4.04 -12.22 -6.03
C THR A 78 -3.44 -12.78 -4.75
N ALA A 79 -2.23 -12.34 -4.36
CA ALA A 79 -1.59 -12.77 -3.13
C ALA A 79 -2.41 -12.37 -1.88
N TYR A 80 -2.97 -11.16 -1.85
CA TYR A 80 -3.84 -10.70 -0.77
C TYR A 80 -5.10 -11.58 -0.65
N THR A 81 -5.72 -11.94 -1.78
CA THR A 81 -6.87 -12.84 -1.82
C THR A 81 -6.51 -14.24 -1.33
N GLN A 82 -5.36 -14.80 -1.75
CA GLN A 82 -4.87 -16.08 -1.25
C GLN A 82 -4.67 -16.06 0.27
N LEU A 83 -4.10 -14.97 0.82
CA LEU A 83 -3.96 -14.82 2.27
C LEU A 83 -5.32 -14.71 2.98
N ARG A 84 -6.34 -14.12 2.35
CA ARG A 84 -7.69 -14.05 2.93
C ARG A 84 -8.36 -15.43 2.96
N LEU A 85 -8.22 -16.21 1.89
CA LEU A 85 -8.79 -17.55 1.77
C LEU A 85 -8.09 -18.56 2.67
N ALA A 86 -6.78 -18.44 2.86
CA ALA A 86 -6.01 -19.34 3.72
C ALA A 86 -6.19 -19.10 5.22
N ARG A 87 -7.09 -18.18 5.64
CA ARG A 87 -7.26 -17.79 7.04
C ARG A 87 -7.53 -18.99 7.94
N ASP A 88 -8.50 -19.81 7.58
CA ASP A 88 -8.95 -20.91 8.43
C ASP A 88 -8.04 -22.14 8.32
N LEU A 89 -7.13 -22.14 7.35
CA LEU A 89 -6.13 -23.18 7.15
C LEU A 89 -4.83 -22.88 7.92
N THR A 90 -4.56 -21.61 8.24
CA THR A 90 -3.25 -21.19 8.75
C THR A 90 -3.20 -21.20 10.28
N THR A 91 -2.23 -21.92 10.85
CA THR A 91 -1.90 -21.80 12.27
C THR A 91 -1.29 -20.43 12.59
N ASP A 92 -1.77 -19.76 13.65
CA ASP A 92 -1.25 -18.45 14.06
C ASP A 92 0.16 -18.55 14.66
N LEU A 93 1.17 -18.23 13.85
CA LEU A 93 2.56 -18.07 14.30
C LEU A 93 2.76 -16.69 14.94
N ARG A 94 2.16 -16.54 16.13
CA ARG A 94 2.16 -15.35 16.97
C ARG A 94 3.54 -15.09 17.57
N ARG A 95 3.98 -13.82 17.61
CA ARG A 95 5.17 -13.41 18.37
C ARG A 95 4.84 -13.34 19.88
N PRO A 96 5.81 -13.51 20.79
CA PRO A 96 5.53 -13.59 22.22
C PRO A 96 4.67 -12.44 22.78
N TRP A 97 4.94 -11.20 22.34
CA TRP A 97 4.26 -9.98 22.79
C TRP A 97 2.94 -9.67 22.07
N GLU A 98 2.60 -10.42 21.04
CA GLU A 98 1.41 -10.16 20.24
C GLU A 98 0.16 -10.73 20.93
N LYS A 99 -0.97 -10.01 20.98
CA LYS A 99 -2.20 -10.57 21.60
C LYS A 99 -2.72 -11.81 20.83
N PRO A 100 -3.22 -12.85 21.51
CA PRO A 100 -3.94 -13.96 20.88
C PRO A 100 -5.16 -13.46 20.09
N ARG A 101 -5.48 -14.14 18.99
CA ARG A 101 -6.67 -13.87 18.19
C ARG A 101 -7.32 -15.18 17.77
N PRO A 102 -8.66 -15.25 17.72
CA PRO A 102 -9.33 -16.41 17.17
C PRO A 102 -9.00 -16.54 15.67
N ALA A 103 -8.97 -17.78 15.16
CA ALA A 103 -8.58 -18.09 13.78
C ALA A 103 -9.33 -17.23 12.75
N GLN A 104 -10.64 -17.04 12.96
CA GLN A 104 -11.54 -16.27 12.09
C GLN A 104 -11.21 -14.77 12.04
N ARG A 105 -10.40 -14.27 12.99
CA ARG A 105 -10.00 -12.84 13.11
C ARG A 105 -8.50 -12.63 12.89
N LEU A 106 -7.79 -13.62 12.34
CA LEU A 106 -6.40 -13.44 11.95
C LEU A 106 -6.28 -12.43 10.80
N THR A 107 -5.31 -11.52 10.94
CA THR A 107 -5.04 -10.52 9.90
C THR A 107 -4.23 -11.15 8.77
N PRO A 108 -4.34 -10.62 7.53
CA PRO A 108 -3.52 -11.08 6.41
C PRO A 108 -2.01 -11.10 6.72
N ALA A 109 -1.51 -10.15 7.54
CA ALA A 109 -0.12 -10.12 7.99
C ALA A 109 0.26 -11.31 8.90
N ARG A 110 -0.65 -11.75 9.79
CA ARG A 110 -0.45 -12.95 10.64
C ARG A 110 -0.46 -14.20 9.77
N ILE A 111 -1.47 -14.31 8.90
CA ILE A 111 -1.64 -15.43 7.98
C ILE A 111 -0.39 -15.59 7.11
N ARG A 112 0.16 -14.49 6.57
CA ARG A 112 1.38 -14.52 5.76
C ARG A 112 2.57 -15.18 6.46
N ARG A 113 2.71 -15.05 7.79
CA ARG A 113 3.81 -15.69 8.53
C ARG A 113 3.69 -17.20 8.54
N GLY A 114 2.48 -17.73 8.72
CA GLY A 114 2.20 -19.16 8.70
C GLY A 114 1.99 -19.75 7.30
N PHE A 115 1.71 -18.91 6.30
CA PHE A 115 1.38 -19.35 4.94
C PHE A 115 2.48 -20.21 4.29
N ARG A 116 3.75 -19.99 4.66
CA ARG A 116 4.87 -20.82 4.19
C ARG A 116 4.71 -22.30 4.57
N ASN A 117 4.06 -22.60 5.70
CA ASN A 117 3.83 -23.96 6.18
C ASN A 117 2.64 -24.63 5.47
N LEU A 118 1.74 -23.84 4.89
CA LEU A 118 0.65 -24.34 4.05
C LEU A 118 1.11 -24.70 2.64
N ARG A 119 2.07 -23.95 2.09
CA ARG A 119 2.52 -24.13 0.71
C ARG A 119 2.86 -25.58 0.33
N PRO A 120 3.55 -26.40 1.15
CA PRO A 120 3.84 -27.79 0.83
C PRO A 120 2.62 -28.71 0.77
N GLN A 121 1.51 -28.33 1.42
CA GLN A 121 0.27 -29.11 1.48
C GLN A 121 -0.69 -28.76 0.34
N LEU A 122 -0.43 -27.65 -0.36
CA LEU A 122 -1.21 -27.21 -1.51
C LEU A 122 -0.68 -27.84 -2.80
N ALA A 123 -1.58 -28.17 -3.72
CA ALA A 123 -1.19 -28.56 -5.06
C ALA A 123 -0.34 -27.44 -5.69
N CYS A 124 0.81 -27.82 -6.28
CA CYS A 124 1.68 -26.89 -6.98
C CYS A 124 1.39 -26.99 -8.49
N PRO A 125 0.61 -26.06 -9.09
CA PRO A 125 0.34 -26.09 -10.53
C PRO A 125 1.56 -25.68 -11.37
N ALA A 126 2.62 -25.18 -10.75
CA ALA A 126 3.83 -24.79 -11.45
C ALA A 126 4.66 -26.02 -11.82
N GLY A 127 5.01 -26.13 -13.10
CA GLY A 127 5.99 -27.10 -13.58
C GLY A 127 7.41 -26.80 -13.10
N VAL A 128 8.31 -27.76 -13.28
CA VAL A 128 9.73 -27.61 -12.96
C VAL A 128 10.30 -26.40 -13.72
N PRO A 129 11.07 -25.51 -13.07
CA PRO A 129 11.73 -24.41 -13.75
C PRO A 129 12.58 -24.92 -14.92
N LYS A 130 12.61 -24.19 -16.03
CA LYS A 130 13.53 -24.50 -17.13
C LYS A 130 14.97 -24.40 -16.61
N LEU A 131 15.76 -25.45 -16.83
CA LEU A 131 17.21 -25.42 -16.60
C LEU A 131 17.81 -24.28 -17.43
N SER A 132 18.48 -23.36 -16.74
CA SER A 132 19.15 -22.22 -17.36
C SER A 132 20.55 -22.09 -16.76
N ARG A 133 21.54 -21.85 -17.61
CA ARG A 133 22.88 -21.46 -17.16
C ARG A 133 22.94 -19.93 -17.19
N PRO A 134 23.52 -19.25 -16.19
CA PRO A 134 23.82 -17.84 -16.30
C PRO A 134 24.51 -17.59 -17.65
N GLY A 135 24.01 -16.63 -18.42
CA GLY A 135 24.71 -16.20 -19.64
C GLY A 135 26.12 -15.72 -19.29
N PRO A 136 27.02 -15.56 -20.27
CA PRO A 136 28.44 -15.22 -20.07
C PRO A 136 28.71 -13.86 -19.38
N GLY A 137 27.68 -13.18 -18.88
CA GLY A 137 27.76 -11.84 -18.35
C GLY A 137 28.07 -10.82 -19.45
N ARG A 138 28.31 -9.59 -19.03
CA ARG A 138 28.88 -8.57 -19.93
C ARG A 138 30.39 -8.80 -20.00
N PRO A 139 31.00 -8.84 -21.20
CA PRO A 139 32.45 -8.98 -21.30
C PRO A 139 33.15 -7.79 -20.62
N ALA A 140 34.25 -8.07 -19.93
CA ALA A 140 35.04 -7.05 -19.25
C ALA A 140 35.57 -6.00 -20.25
N GLY A 141 35.60 -4.72 -19.85
CA GLY A 141 36.14 -3.63 -20.66
C GLY A 141 35.20 -3.00 -21.69
N LEU A 142 34.08 -3.65 -22.06
CA LEU A 142 33.12 -3.06 -23.01
C LEU A 142 32.16 -2.10 -22.29
N PRO A 143 31.98 -0.84 -22.72
CA PRO A 143 31.02 0.11 -22.17
C PRO A 143 29.55 -0.26 -22.50
N ASN A 144 28.58 0.28 -21.74
CA ASN A 144 27.17 0.00 -22.00
C ASN A 144 26.67 0.92 -23.13
N HIS A 145 26.47 0.36 -24.32
CA HIS A 145 25.98 1.10 -25.48
C HIS A 145 24.47 1.34 -25.47
N GLN A 146 23.73 0.67 -24.60
CA GLN A 146 22.27 0.82 -24.47
C GLN A 146 21.90 1.23 -23.03
N PRO A 147 22.21 2.48 -22.64
CA PRO A 147 21.70 3.02 -21.38
C PRO A 147 20.17 3.07 -21.40
N ALA A 148 19.56 2.72 -20.27
CA ALA A 148 18.11 2.84 -20.13
C ALA A 148 17.67 4.30 -20.34
N ALA A 149 16.62 4.51 -21.13
CA ALA A 149 16.01 5.82 -21.30
C ALA A 149 15.65 6.41 -19.93
N ARG A 150 16.09 7.65 -19.69
CA ARG A 150 15.78 8.39 -18.46
C ARG A 150 14.77 9.47 -18.82
N HIS A 151 13.67 9.52 -18.09
CA HIS A 151 12.70 10.60 -18.21
C HIS A 151 12.99 11.64 -17.12
N ASP A 152 12.88 12.92 -17.46
CA ASP A 152 13.01 13.98 -16.49
C ASP A 152 11.87 13.91 -15.48
N VAL A 153 12.23 13.84 -14.20
CA VAL A 153 11.25 13.86 -13.11
C VAL A 153 10.93 15.32 -12.82
N HIS A 154 9.85 15.83 -13.40
CA HIS A 154 9.30 17.12 -12.99
C HIS A 154 8.77 17.01 -11.56
N THR A 155 9.60 17.39 -10.59
CA THR A 155 9.14 17.58 -9.22
C THR A 155 8.37 18.88 -9.19
N VAL A 156 7.05 18.80 -9.09
CA VAL A 156 6.19 19.98 -8.88
C VAL A 156 6.53 20.53 -7.51
N THR A 157 7.51 21.42 -7.45
CA THR A 157 7.75 22.24 -6.28
C THR A 157 6.62 23.23 -6.27
N SER A 158 5.73 23.16 -5.28
CA SER A 158 4.57 24.05 -5.14
C SER A 158 5.00 25.48 -5.47
N THR A 159 4.37 26.09 -6.48
CA THR A 159 4.57 27.49 -6.84
C THR A 159 4.28 28.34 -5.61
N ASN A 160 5.33 28.82 -4.96
CA ASN A 160 5.24 29.78 -3.88
C ASN A 160 4.56 31.03 -4.46
N LYS A 161 3.32 31.31 -4.05
CA LYS A 161 2.58 32.50 -4.51
C LYS A 161 3.45 33.73 -4.25
N GLN A 162 3.71 34.48 -5.31
CA GLN A 162 4.52 35.69 -5.31
C GLN A 162 4.08 36.65 -4.19
N LYS A 163 4.99 37.00 -3.27
CA LYS A 163 4.93 38.23 -2.48
C LYS A 163 5.74 39.31 -3.22
N PRO A 164 5.28 40.58 -3.23
CA PRO A 164 5.88 41.61 -4.08
C PRO A 164 7.29 42.00 -3.62
N LYS A 165 8.11 42.33 -4.63
CA LYS A 165 9.54 42.68 -4.55
C LYS A 165 9.82 43.83 -3.58
N ARG A 166 10.80 43.64 -2.68
CA ARG A 166 11.69 44.71 -2.20
C ARG A 166 13.12 44.16 -2.14
N GLY A 167 14.05 44.95 -2.64
CA GLY A 167 15.34 44.52 -3.16
C GLY A 167 16.42 44.19 -2.13
N LYS A 168 17.42 43.43 -2.58
CA LYS A 168 18.83 43.82 -2.65
C LYS A 168 19.63 42.67 -3.28
N ASN A 169 20.56 43.02 -4.15
CA ASN A 169 21.52 42.11 -4.76
C ASN A 169 22.33 41.38 -3.68
N THR A 170 22.39 40.06 -3.76
CA THR A 170 23.51 39.29 -3.22
C THR A 170 23.74 38.10 -4.13
N LYS A 171 24.81 38.13 -4.91
CA LYS A 171 25.34 36.94 -5.59
C LYS A 171 25.83 35.99 -4.49
N SER A 172 25.23 34.81 -4.37
CA SER A 172 25.87 33.69 -3.68
C SER A 172 26.29 32.64 -4.71
N SER A 173 27.58 32.66 -5.05
CA SER A 173 28.23 31.56 -5.74
C SER A 173 28.40 30.42 -4.73
N ASN A 174 27.65 29.33 -4.89
CA ASN A 174 28.08 28.00 -4.46
C ASN A 174 27.11 26.95 -5.03
N PRO A 175 27.52 26.16 -6.04
CA PRO A 175 26.78 24.96 -6.40
C PRO A 175 26.94 23.93 -5.27
N ARG A 176 25.81 23.42 -4.76
CA ARG A 176 25.77 22.33 -3.77
C ARG A 176 26.53 21.11 -4.32
N PRO A 177 27.40 20.44 -3.55
CA PRO A 177 28.16 19.30 -4.06
C PRO A 177 27.23 18.14 -4.41
N ARG A 178 27.40 17.64 -5.64
CA ARG A 178 26.72 16.46 -6.17
C ARG A 178 27.31 15.24 -5.47
N ARG A 179 26.47 14.46 -4.79
CA ARG A 179 26.86 13.18 -4.21
C ARG A 179 27.12 12.20 -5.36
N THR A 180 28.37 12.09 -5.78
CA THR A 180 28.88 10.94 -6.54
C THR A 180 28.92 9.76 -5.58
N GLY A 181 28.24 8.68 -5.95
CA GLY A 181 28.55 7.35 -5.42
C GLY A 181 29.78 6.78 -6.10
#